data_AF-A0A1I7ZS38-F1
#
_entry.id   AF-A0A1I7ZS38-F1
#
_cell.length_a   1.000
_cell.length_b   1.000
_cell.length_c   1.000
_cell.angle_alpha   90.00
_cell.angle_beta   90.00
_cell.angle_gamma   90.00
#
_symmetry.space_group_name_H-M   'P 1'
#
loop_
_entity.id
_entity.type
_entity.pdbx_description
1 polymer ?
#
loop_
_entity_poly.entity_id
_entity_poly.type
_entity_poly.pdbx_seq_one_letter_code
_entity_poly.pdbx_strand_id
1 'polypeptide(L)'
;KNSLKILFVDPGRNRLHVDLGQSGLKTSDVKVSILDERGEEVPVQFHVKEHKCLVSATFQHCGPHSLDLYVLGVKNTEECPITVIDKSPEIAISLVEPFGKQLMGLATTFEMDVAPGAETVMAVEILDPQGTSVPVALSHREGSIYAAEWVPKTEGEHT
;
A
#
# COMPACT_ATOMS: atom_id res chain seq x y z
N LYS A 1 2.42 -18.71 -16.86
CA LYS A 1 3.12 -18.02 -15.75
C LYS A 1 2.27 -16.81 -15.43
N ASN A 2 1.32 -16.96 -14.50
CA ASN A 2 0.44 -15.86 -14.15
C ASN A 2 1.22 -14.98 -13.18
N SER A 3 1.55 -13.78 -13.64
CA SER A 3 2.35 -12.82 -12.90
C SER A 3 1.57 -12.31 -11.69
N LEU A 4 2.08 -12.63 -10.50
CA LEU A 4 1.72 -12.11 -9.19
C LEU A 4 1.63 -10.57 -9.25
N LYS A 5 0.51 -10.00 -8.80
CA LYS A 5 0.40 -8.57 -8.54
C LYS A 5 0.07 -8.40 -7.08
N ILE A 6 1.04 -7.93 -6.30
CA ILE A 6 0.76 -7.30 -5.01
C ILE A 6 -0.18 -6.14 -5.34
N LEU A 7 -1.43 -6.28 -4.93
CA LEU A 7 -2.45 -5.25 -5.10
C LEU A 7 -2.49 -4.50 -3.79
N PHE A 8 -2.03 -3.25 -3.82
CA PHE A 8 -2.26 -2.28 -2.75
C PHE A 8 -3.66 -1.73 -2.93
N VAL A 9 -4.47 -1.90 -1.90
CA VAL A 9 -5.91 -1.70 -1.99
C VAL A 9 -6.35 -0.83 -0.82
N ASP A 10 -7.01 0.29 -1.11
CA ASP A 10 -7.51 1.22 -0.09
C ASP A 10 -8.65 0.55 0.71
N PRO A 11 -8.94 0.95 1.95
CA PRO A 11 -10.14 0.48 2.64
C PRO A 11 -11.39 0.95 1.86
N GLY A 12 -12.29 0.03 1.52
CA GLY A 12 -13.46 0.33 0.68
C GLY A 12 -13.65 -0.64 -0.48
N ARG A 13 -14.47 -0.25 -1.49
CA ARG A 13 -14.75 -1.09 -2.65
C ARG A 13 -13.61 -1.02 -3.66
N ASN A 14 -12.95 -2.15 -3.86
CA ASN A 14 -11.79 -2.22 -4.73
C ASN A 14 -11.93 -3.29 -5.79
N ARG A 15 -11.20 -3.14 -6.90
CA ARG A 15 -11.27 -4.03 -8.06
C ARG A 15 -9.93 -4.69 -8.33
N LEU A 16 -9.95 -6.02 -8.42
CA LEU A 16 -8.80 -6.87 -8.72
C LEU A 16 -9.06 -7.59 -10.04
N HIS A 17 -8.02 -7.81 -10.83
CA HIS A 17 -8.09 -8.59 -12.06
C HIS A 17 -7.26 -9.86 -11.89
N VAL A 18 -7.92 -11.01 -11.98
CA VAL A 18 -7.27 -12.32 -11.91
C VAL A 18 -7.32 -12.97 -13.29
N ASP A 19 -6.17 -13.37 -13.82
CA ASP A 19 -6.10 -14.13 -15.07
C ASP A 19 -6.47 -15.59 -14.79
N LEU A 20 -7.44 -16.11 -15.55
CA LEU A 20 -7.93 -17.48 -15.43
C LEU A 20 -7.09 -18.47 -16.24
N GLY A 21 -6.17 -17.99 -17.09
CA GLY A 21 -5.32 -18.82 -17.94
C GLY A 21 -6.04 -19.54 -19.09
N GLN A 22 -7.37 -19.45 -19.15
CA GLN A 22 -8.20 -20.03 -20.21
C GLN A 22 -9.46 -19.19 -20.44
N SER A 23 -9.98 -19.27 -21.67
CA SER A 23 -11.21 -18.61 -22.08
C SER A 23 -12.40 -19.57 -22.08
N GLY A 24 -13.62 -19.04 -22.25
CA GLY A 24 -14.85 -19.83 -22.36
C GLY A 24 -15.48 -20.23 -21.03
N LEU A 25 -14.89 -19.81 -19.91
CA LEU A 25 -15.44 -20.00 -18.57
C LEU A 25 -16.63 -19.06 -18.31
N LYS A 26 -17.60 -19.56 -17.56
CA LYS A 26 -18.71 -18.77 -17.01
C LYS A 26 -18.43 -18.41 -15.56
N THR A 27 -19.13 -17.41 -15.04
CA THR A 27 -19.04 -17.04 -13.61
C THR A 27 -19.39 -18.22 -12.69
N SER A 28 -20.29 -19.13 -13.10
CA SER A 28 -20.62 -20.35 -12.36
C SER A 28 -19.47 -21.34 -12.23
N ASP A 29 -18.47 -21.25 -13.10
CA ASP A 29 -17.34 -22.17 -13.15
C ASP A 29 -16.20 -21.70 -12.23
N VAL A 30 -16.35 -20.52 -11.62
CA VAL A 30 -15.34 -19.88 -10.79
C VAL A 30 -15.90 -19.63 -9.40
N LYS A 31 -15.09 -19.85 -8.37
CA LYS A 31 -15.35 -19.37 -7.00
C LYS A 31 -14.16 -18.56 -6.53
N VAL A 32 -14.42 -17.40 -5.92
CA VAL A 32 -13.43 -16.54 -5.29
C VAL A 32 -13.76 -16.46 -3.81
N SER A 33 -12.79 -16.71 -2.96
CA SER A 33 -12.86 -16.47 -1.51
C SER A 33 -11.69 -15.58 -1.13
N ILE A 34 -11.94 -14.59 -0.28
CA ILE A 34 -10.89 -13.77 0.31
C ILE A 34 -11.03 -13.88 1.82
N LEU A 35 -9.93 -14.20 2.49
CA LEU A 35 -9.84 -14.25 3.94
C LEU A 35 -8.87 -13.20 4.43
N ASP A 36 -9.19 -12.54 5.53
CA ASP A 36 -8.24 -11.68 6.25
C ASP A 36 -7.25 -12.50 7.10
N GLU A 37 -6.37 -11.81 7.82
CA GLU A 37 -5.37 -12.42 8.71
C GLU A 37 -5.98 -13.24 9.86
N ARG A 38 -7.25 -13.00 10.20
CA ARG A 38 -8.00 -13.69 11.27
C ARG A 38 -8.75 -14.91 10.72
N GLY A 39 -8.75 -15.10 9.40
CA GLY A 39 -9.52 -16.14 8.72
C GLY A 39 -10.99 -15.76 8.51
N GLU A 40 -11.35 -14.48 8.63
CA GLU A 40 -12.71 -14.00 8.38
C GLU A 40 -12.95 -13.72 6.89
N GLU A 41 -14.14 -14.05 6.40
CA GLU A 41 -14.49 -13.86 4.99
C GLU A 41 -14.71 -12.38 4.65
N VAL A 42 -13.97 -11.89 3.65
CA VAL A 42 -14.20 -10.58 3.07
C VAL A 42 -15.34 -10.64 2.04
N PRO A 43 -16.33 -9.73 2.10
CA PRO A 43 -17.39 -9.67 1.10
C PRO A 43 -16.85 -9.46 -0.32
N VAL A 44 -17.16 -10.41 -1.21
CA VAL A 44 -16.68 -10.44 -2.60
C VAL A 44 -17.85 -10.52 -3.58
N GLN A 45 -17.75 -9.75 -4.66
CA GLN A 45 -18.53 -9.91 -5.88
C GLN A 45 -17.57 -10.12 -7.03
N PHE A 46 -17.86 -11.02 -7.97
CA PHE A 46 -17.01 -11.19 -9.15
C PHE A 46 -17.81 -11.54 -10.39
N HIS A 47 -17.19 -11.33 -11.56
CA HIS A 47 -17.72 -11.81 -12.83
C HIS A 47 -16.57 -12.22 -13.75
N VAL A 48 -16.83 -13.22 -14.58
CA VAL A 48 -15.87 -13.70 -15.58
C VAL A 48 -16.13 -13.01 -16.92
N LYS A 49 -15.07 -12.52 -17.55
CA LYS A 49 -15.09 -11.96 -18.90
C LYS A 49 -13.87 -12.45 -19.67
N GLU A 50 -14.10 -13.17 -20.76
CA GLU A 50 -13.05 -13.78 -21.59
C GLU A 50 -12.14 -14.72 -20.78
N HIS A 51 -10.89 -14.30 -20.52
CA HIS A 51 -9.88 -15.02 -19.75
C HIS A 51 -9.62 -14.38 -18.38
N LYS A 52 -10.46 -13.43 -17.95
CA LYS A 52 -10.27 -12.66 -16.72
C LYS A 52 -11.44 -12.82 -15.77
N CYS A 53 -11.13 -12.86 -14.49
CA CYS A 53 -12.08 -12.70 -13.40
C CYS A 53 -11.91 -11.29 -12.81
N LEU A 54 -12.95 -10.48 -12.92
CA LEU A 54 -13.03 -9.16 -12.29
C LEU A 54 -13.62 -9.33 -10.90
N VAL A 55 -12.80 -9.17 -9.87
CA VAL A 55 -13.16 -9.30 -8.46
C VAL A 55 -13.38 -7.91 -7.88
N SER A 56 -14.48 -7.71 -7.17
CA SER A 56 -14.76 -6.54 -6.34
C SER A 56 -14.85 -6.99 -4.88
N ALA A 57 -14.07 -6.38 -4.00
CA ALA A 57 -14.05 -6.70 -2.58
C ALA A 57 -14.21 -5.44 -1.73
N THR A 58 -14.79 -5.58 -0.54
CA THR A 58 -14.87 -4.52 0.47
C THR A 58 -14.09 -4.92 1.71
N PHE A 59 -12.86 -4.44 1.81
CA PHE A 59 -11.97 -4.76 2.93
C PHE A 59 -12.34 -3.96 4.17
N GLN A 60 -12.54 -4.65 5.29
CA GLN A 60 -12.87 -4.04 6.58
C GLN A 60 -11.64 -3.83 7.47
N HIS A 61 -10.57 -4.59 7.21
CA HIS A 61 -9.34 -4.58 7.99
C HIS A 61 -8.13 -4.37 7.07
N CYS A 62 -7.11 -3.71 7.60
CA CYS A 62 -5.81 -3.61 6.95
C CYS A 62 -4.96 -4.83 7.30
N GLY A 63 -3.91 -5.06 6.53
CA GLY A 63 -3.00 -6.19 6.71
C GLY A 63 -3.13 -7.26 5.62
N PRO A 64 -2.49 -8.42 5.83
CA PRO A 64 -2.43 -9.48 4.85
C PRO A 64 -3.79 -10.16 4.69
N HIS A 65 -4.13 -10.45 3.44
CA HIS A 65 -5.30 -11.19 3.04
C HIS A 65 -4.89 -12.27 2.05
N SER A 66 -5.61 -13.39 2.05
CA SER A 66 -5.41 -14.48 1.10
C SER A 66 -6.58 -14.53 0.12
N LEU A 67 -6.29 -14.63 -1.18
CA LEU A 67 -7.29 -14.89 -2.21
C LEU A 67 -7.16 -16.33 -2.68
N ASP A 68 -8.23 -17.08 -2.47
CA ASP A 68 -8.43 -18.42 -3.00
C ASP A 68 -9.30 -18.37 -4.26
N LEU A 69 -8.73 -18.78 -5.38
CA LEU A 69 -9.44 -18.95 -6.64
C LEU A 69 -9.68 -20.44 -6.89
N TYR A 70 -10.92 -20.80 -7.21
CA TYR A 70 -11.28 -22.13 -7.70
C TYR A 70 -11.81 -22.01 -9.11
N VAL A 71 -11.35 -22.88 -10.01
CA VAL A 71 -11.82 -22.99 -11.40
C VAL A 71 -12.28 -24.42 -11.61
N LEU A 72 -13.54 -24.61 -12.02
CA LEU A 72 -14.18 -25.91 -12.19
C LEU A 72 -14.06 -26.79 -10.93
N GLY A 73 -14.16 -26.18 -9.75
CA GLY A 73 -14.05 -26.84 -8.44
C GLY A 73 -12.61 -27.15 -7.99
N VAL A 74 -11.60 -26.89 -8.81
CA VAL A 74 -10.19 -27.10 -8.48
C VAL A 74 -9.59 -25.81 -7.95
N LYS A 75 -8.99 -25.85 -6.75
CA LYS A 75 -8.26 -24.72 -6.18
C LYS A 75 -7.02 -24.43 -7.03
N ASN A 76 -6.85 -23.18 -7.44
CA ASN A 76 -5.59 -22.73 -8.00
C ASN A 76 -4.50 -22.81 -6.92
N THR A 77 -3.39 -23.47 -7.24
CA THR A 77 -2.28 -23.67 -6.31
C THR A 77 -1.36 -22.46 -6.22
N GLU A 78 -1.50 -21.49 -7.12
CA GLU A 78 -0.79 -20.22 -7.02
C GLU A 78 -1.44 -19.34 -5.94
N GLU A 79 -0.69 -19.06 -4.88
CA GLU A 79 -1.10 -18.11 -3.85
C GLU A 79 -1.20 -16.70 -4.43
N CYS A 80 -2.27 -15.99 -4.09
CA CYS A 80 -2.48 -14.61 -4.48
C CYS A 80 -2.59 -13.76 -3.21
N PRO A 81 -1.44 -13.38 -2.60
CA PRO A 81 -1.45 -12.55 -1.41
C PRO A 81 -1.93 -11.13 -1.76
N ILE A 82 -2.83 -10.61 -0.93
CA ILE A 82 -3.33 -9.23 -1.01
C ILE A 82 -2.88 -8.51 0.25
N THR A 83 -2.36 -7.29 0.11
CA THR A 83 -2.02 -6.44 1.27
C THR A 83 -2.91 -5.21 1.22
N VAL A 84 -3.84 -5.14 2.18
CA VAL A 84 -4.72 -3.99 2.35
C VAL A 84 -4.02 -3.01 3.26
N ILE A 85 -3.98 -1.74 2.88
CA ILE A 85 -3.28 -0.70 3.62
C ILE A 85 -4.23 0.43 3.92
N ASP A 86 -4.12 1.00 5.13
CA ASP A 86 -4.77 2.26 5.42
C ASP A 86 -3.88 3.38 4.89
N LYS A 87 -4.36 4.11 3.89
CA LYS A 87 -3.65 5.28 3.36
C LYS A 87 -3.96 6.56 4.13
N SER A 88 -4.69 6.47 5.25
CA SER A 88 -4.85 7.61 6.15
C SER A 88 -3.46 8.09 6.58
N PRO A 89 -3.08 9.35 6.30
CA PRO A 89 -1.72 9.84 6.50
C PRO A 89 -1.20 9.66 7.93
N GLU A 90 -2.11 9.69 8.90
CA GLU A 90 -1.86 9.53 10.34
C GLU A 90 -1.46 8.12 10.79
N ILE A 91 -1.66 7.11 9.94
CA ILE A 91 -1.30 5.70 10.21
C ILE A 91 -0.24 5.20 9.21
N ALA A 92 -0.20 5.78 8.01
CA ALA A 92 0.63 5.32 6.92
C ALA A 92 2.12 5.70 7.02
N ILE A 93 2.44 6.74 7.79
CA ILE A 93 3.81 7.25 7.95
C ILE A 93 4.06 7.52 9.43
N SER A 94 5.16 6.99 9.96
CA SER A 94 5.62 7.27 11.31
C SER A 94 7.08 7.68 11.32
N LEU A 95 7.46 8.59 12.22
CA LEU A 95 8.87 8.94 12.42
C LEU A 95 9.57 7.81 13.15
N VAL A 96 10.74 7.39 12.65
CA VAL A 96 11.60 6.40 13.32
C VAL A 96 12.11 6.98 14.65
N GLU A 97 12.43 8.27 14.65
CA GLU A 97 12.87 9.00 15.84
C GLU A 97 12.19 10.39 15.92
N PRO A 98 11.88 10.89 17.12
CA PRO A 98 11.35 12.25 17.29
C PRO A 98 12.32 13.31 16.77
N PHE A 99 11.79 14.44 16.31
CA PHE A 99 12.62 15.56 15.89
C PHE A 99 13.48 16.10 17.04
N GLY A 100 14.77 16.33 16.74
CA GLY A 100 15.73 16.95 17.63
C GLY A 100 16.09 18.37 17.19
N LYS A 101 16.86 19.07 18.04
CA LYS A 101 17.48 20.35 17.66
C LYS A 101 18.58 20.10 16.63
N GLN A 102 18.60 20.93 15.59
CA GLN A 102 19.58 20.84 14.51
C GLN A 102 20.40 22.12 14.40
N LEU A 103 21.59 22.00 13.81
CA LEU A 103 22.48 23.14 13.59
C LEU A 103 22.17 23.81 12.25
N MET A 104 21.99 25.12 12.28
CA MET A 104 21.80 25.94 11.08
C MET A 104 22.99 25.78 10.12
N GLY A 105 22.69 25.64 8.83
CA GLY A 105 23.67 25.52 7.75
C GLY A 105 24.29 24.13 7.58
N LEU A 106 23.96 23.17 8.44
CA LEU A 106 24.38 21.78 8.30
C LEU A 106 23.24 20.92 7.75
N ALA A 107 23.57 19.95 6.90
CA ALA A 107 22.61 18.97 6.44
C ALA A 107 22.11 18.14 7.63
N THR A 108 20.80 17.95 7.67
CA THR A 108 20.09 17.17 8.68
C THR A 108 19.18 16.17 7.99
N THR A 109 18.90 15.08 8.67
CA THR A 109 18.07 13.99 8.14
C THR A 109 17.15 13.48 9.24
N PHE A 110 15.94 13.10 8.85
CA PHE A 110 15.08 12.26 9.68
C PHE A 110 14.58 11.08 8.86
N GLU A 111 14.29 9.98 9.54
CA GLU A 111 13.82 8.74 8.94
C GLU A 111 12.35 8.52 9.27
N MET A 112 11.64 7.96 8.31
CA MET A 112 10.23 7.61 8.39
C MET A 112 10.05 6.15 8.04
N ASP A 113 9.28 5.44 8.84
CA ASP A 113 8.72 4.14 8.46
C ASP A 113 7.43 4.39 7.68
N VAL A 114 7.43 3.99 6.41
CA VAL A 114 6.37 4.23 5.45
C VAL A 114 5.69 2.91 5.14
N ALA A 115 4.39 2.83 5.44
CA ALA A 115 3.60 1.65 5.15
C ALA A 115 3.68 1.30 3.65
N PRO A 116 3.83 0.02 3.28
CA PRO A 116 3.89 -0.40 1.89
C PRO A 116 2.75 0.19 1.05
N GLY A 117 3.01 0.73 -0.13
CA GLY A 117 2.05 1.39 -1.01
C GLY A 117 1.77 2.87 -0.69
N ALA A 118 2.08 3.34 0.53
CA ALA A 118 1.95 4.75 0.89
C ALA A 118 3.06 5.63 0.27
N GLU A 119 4.18 5.04 -0.13
CA GLU A 119 5.27 5.73 -0.82
C GLU A 119 4.81 6.43 -2.11
N THR A 120 3.73 5.93 -2.73
CA THR A 120 3.18 6.48 -3.98
C THR A 120 2.43 7.80 -3.79
N VAL A 121 2.02 8.10 -2.56
CA VAL A 121 1.25 9.30 -2.19
C VAL A 121 1.94 10.13 -1.10
N MET A 122 3.12 9.71 -0.67
CA MET A 122 3.91 10.41 0.34
C MET A 122 4.46 11.74 -0.20
N ALA A 123 4.32 12.79 0.61
CA ALA A 123 4.97 14.08 0.40
C ALA A 123 5.54 14.58 1.73
N VAL A 124 6.73 15.20 1.66
CA VAL A 124 7.36 15.86 2.81
C VAL A 124 7.51 17.34 2.45
N GLU A 125 6.94 18.20 3.28
CA GLU A 125 7.15 19.64 3.24
C GLU A 125 7.75 20.06 4.57
N ILE A 126 8.74 20.95 4.52
CA ILE A 126 9.32 21.58 5.71
C ILE A 126 9.18 23.07 5.50
N LEU A 127 8.59 23.75 6.47
CA LEU A 127 8.45 25.19 6.48
C LEU A 127 9.47 25.79 7.45
N ASP A 128 10.12 26.86 7.03
CA ASP A 128 10.93 27.69 7.92
C ASP A 128 10.04 28.49 8.90
N PRO A 129 10.63 29.17 9.90
CA PRO A 129 9.85 29.92 10.90
C PRO A 129 9.01 31.07 10.32
N GLN A 130 9.21 31.42 9.04
CA GLN A 130 8.43 32.43 8.32
C GLN A 130 7.35 31.79 7.44
N GLY A 131 7.21 30.47 7.45
CA GLY A 131 6.26 29.72 6.63
C GLY A 131 6.75 29.48 5.20
N THR A 132 8.04 29.65 4.92
CA THR A 132 8.63 29.42 3.59
C THR A 132 9.05 27.97 3.44
N SER A 133 8.62 27.33 2.35
CA SER A 133 9.01 25.95 2.04
C SER A 133 10.53 25.82 1.83
N VAL A 134 11.13 24.87 2.54
CA VAL A 134 12.55 24.53 2.49
C VAL A 134 12.74 23.32 1.58
N PRO A 135 13.74 23.31 0.69
CA PRO A 135 14.01 22.16 -0.15
C PRO A 135 14.35 20.91 0.66
N VAL A 136 13.66 19.81 0.33
CA VAL A 136 13.86 18.48 0.94
C VAL A 136 14.22 17.48 -0.15
N ALA A 137 15.24 16.67 0.10
CA ALA A 137 15.59 15.51 -0.71
C ALA A 137 15.05 14.23 -0.04
N LEU A 138 14.12 13.57 -0.71
CA LEU A 138 13.54 12.31 -0.26
C LEU A 138 14.28 11.13 -0.90
N SER A 139 14.64 10.12 -0.10
CA SER A 139 15.33 8.92 -0.58
C SER A 139 14.82 7.66 0.12
N HIS A 140 14.75 6.55 -0.62
CA HIS A 140 14.51 5.22 -0.04
C HIS A 140 15.81 4.68 0.57
N ARG A 141 15.73 4.07 1.74
CA ARG A 141 16.88 3.44 2.43
C ARG A 141 16.80 1.93 2.30
N GLU A 142 16.16 1.28 3.26
CA GLU A 142 16.01 -0.17 3.34
C GLU A 142 14.61 -0.52 3.87
N GLY A 143 14.02 -1.60 3.36
CA GLY A 143 12.69 -2.03 3.77
C GLY A 143 11.65 -0.93 3.54
N SER A 144 10.90 -0.59 4.59
CA SER A 144 9.90 0.48 4.62
C SER A 144 10.47 1.85 5.01
N ILE A 145 11.80 1.97 5.20
CA ILE A 145 12.42 3.20 5.68
C ILE A 145 12.73 4.17 4.53
N TYR A 146 12.26 5.40 4.69
CA TYR A 146 12.57 6.55 3.84
C TYR A 146 13.26 7.64 4.66
N ALA A 147 14.18 8.36 4.02
CA ALA A 147 14.92 9.46 4.63
C ALA A 147 14.60 10.78 3.93
N ALA A 148 14.34 11.81 4.72
CA ALA A 148 14.19 13.19 4.26
C ALA A 148 15.40 14.00 4.71
N GLU A 149 16.20 14.47 3.75
CA GLU A 149 17.39 15.28 3.97
C GLU A 149 17.13 16.75 3.60
N TRP A 150 17.56 17.67 4.45
CA TRP A 150 17.36 19.11 4.25
C TRP A 150 18.43 19.93 4.98
N VAL A 151 18.47 21.24 4.72
CA VAL A 151 19.44 22.17 5.33
C VAL A 151 18.70 23.40 5.90
N PRO A 152 18.61 23.57 7.23
CA PRO A 152 18.04 24.77 7.85
C PRO A 152 18.90 26.00 7.53
N LYS A 153 18.27 27.03 6.96
CA LYS A 153 18.93 28.30 6.63
C LYS A 153 18.55 29.45 7.56
N THR A 154 17.50 29.26 8.35
CA THR A 154 16.99 30.25 9.28
C THR A 154 16.97 29.66 10.68
N GLU A 155 17.29 30.45 11.68
CA GLU A 155 17.15 30.04 13.08
C GLU A 155 15.68 30.14 13.51
N GLY A 156 15.17 29.10 14.17
CA GLY A 156 13.83 29.06 14.74
C GLY A 156 13.13 27.72 14.55
N GLU A 157 11.85 27.68 14.92
CA GLU A 157 11.00 26.49 14.79
C GLU A 157 10.63 26.25 13.31
N HIS A 158 10.86 25.02 12.87
CA HIS A 158 10.43 24.54 11.56
C HIS A 158 9.31 23.53 11.77
N THR A 159 8.38 23.46 10.82
CA THR A 159 7.23 22.54 10.82
C THR A 159 7.22 21.68 9.57
#